data_AF-K9GPP0-F1
#
_entry.id   AF-K9GPP0-F1
#
_cell.length_a   1.000
_cell.length_b   1.000
_cell.length_c   1.000
_cell.angle_alpha   90.00
_cell.angle_beta   90.00
_cell.angle_gamma   90.00
#
_symmetry.space_group_name_H-M   'P 1'
#
loop_
_entity.id
_entity.type
_entity.pdbx_description
1 polymer ?
#
loop_
_entity_poly.entity_id
_entity_poly.type
_entity_poly.pdbx_seq_one_letter_code
_entity_poly.pdbx_strand_id
1 'polypeptide(L)'
;MPSPNPTEKVEEVEEDVLEVVDETMPRTKSANEKRTLRTVIPKYWHPDLPNKTTVGFPNGGVDCYRNVVFQMILHMPIFYNWLLWYKEHHAPKGQNCNLGSSEEGPSECQVCQLAEISQAYWEGETESWIPTFESLAHSLLQDWKPGGVDSEQDPAEYFEELFKAIRHSTKPMMHVILSLSPTED
;
A
#
# COMPACT_ATOMS: atom_id res chain seq x y z
N MET A 1 0.49 -51.65 23.08
CA MET A 1 0.64 -51.27 21.65
C MET A 1 -0.03 -49.91 21.48
N PRO A 2 0.69 -48.85 21.08
CA PRO A 2 0.06 -47.58 20.77
C PRO A 2 -0.47 -47.58 19.32
N SER A 3 -1.74 -47.20 19.15
CA SER A 3 -2.37 -46.95 17.85
C SER A 3 -1.90 -45.62 17.24
N PRO A 4 -1.91 -45.48 15.90
CA PRO A 4 -1.30 -44.37 15.19
C PRO A 4 -2.16 -43.11 15.18
N ASN A 5 -1.48 -41.95 15.19
CA ASN A 5 -2.04 -40.61 14.98
C ASN A 5 -2.79 -40.51 13.63
N PRO A 6 -3.88 -39.72 13.55
CA PRO A 6 -4.47 -39.36 12.27
C PRO A 6 -3.62 -38.29 11.59
N THR A 7 -3.18 -38.59 10.36
CA THR A 7 -2.49 -37.65 9.48
C THR A 7 -3.47 -36.58 9.04
N GLU A 8 -3.28 -35.36 9.54
CA GLU A 8 -3.98 -34.16 9.12
C GLU A 8 -3.59 -33.85 7.67
N LYS A 9 -4.56 -33.92 6.76
CA LYS A 9 -4.38 -33.52 5.37
C LYS A 9 -4.45 -32.00 5.31
N VAL A 10 -3.33 -31.37 4.99
CA VAL A 10 -3.28 -29.96 4.63
C VAL A 10 -3.89 -29.84 3.24
N GLU A 11 -5.08 -29.24 3.14
CA GLU A 11 -5.65 -28.81 1.87
C GLU A 11 -4.87 -27.57 1.41
N GLU A 12 -4.13 -27.71 0.31
CA GLU A 12 -3.57 -26.57 -0.44
C GLU A 12 -4.75 -25.81 -1.06
N VAL A 13 -5.01 -24.61 -0.55
CA VAL A 13 -5.93 -23.66 -1.19
C VAL A 13 -5.16 -23.00 -2.33
N GLU A 14 -5.52 -23.33 -3.56
CA GLU A 14 -5.09 -22.59 -4.74
C GLU A 14 -5.67 -21.16 -4.64
N GLU A 15 -4.81 -20.17 -4.36
CA GLU A 15 -5.16 -18.76 -4.47
C GLU A 15 -5.44 -18.45 -5.95
N ASP A 16 -6.72 -18.36 -6.29
CA ASP A 16 -7.19 -17.93 -7.60
C ASP A 16 -6.88 -16.43 -7.76
N VAL A 17 -5.75 -16.13 -8.40
CA VAL A 17 -5.30 -14.76 -8.66
C VAL A 17 -6.26 -14.13 -9.66
N LEU A 18 -7.25 -13.38 -9.17
CA LEU A 18 -8.07 -12.50 -9.98
C LEU A 18 -7.16 -11.46 -10.66
N GLU A 19 -6.82 -11.68 -11.93
CA GLU A 19 -6.09 -10.72 -12.74
C GLU A 19 -6.96 -9.47 -12.97
N VAL A 20 -6.62 -8.38 -12.27
CA VAL A 20 -7.19 -7.06 -12.55
C VAL A 20 -6.70 -6.61 -13.93
N VAL A 21 -7.64 -6.40 -14.85
CA VAL A 21 -7.35 -5.96 -16.21
C VAL A 21 -6.80 -4.53 -16.20
N ASP A 22 -5.56 -4.35 -16.64
CA ASP A 22 -4.92 -3.02 -16.79
C ASP A 22 -5.54 -2.27 -17.98
N GLU A 23 -6.53 -1.41 -17.70
CA GLU A 23 -7.16 -0.55 -18.70
C GLU A 23 -6.37 0.75 -18.97
N THR A 24 -5.18 0.92 -18.38
CA THR A 24 -4.36 2.10 -18.61
C THR A 24 -3.88 2.13 -20.06
N MET A 25 -4.12 3.24 -20.77
CA MET A 25 -3.70 3.35 -22.15
C MET A 25 -2.18 3.11 -22.31
N PRO A 26 -1.77 2.26 -23.27
CA PRO A 26 -0.35 1.96 -23.49
C PRO A 26 0.40 3.23 -23.91
N ARG A 27 1.42 3.59 -23.14
CA ARG A 27 2.29 4.73 -23.40
C ARG A 27 2.94 4.62 -24.79
N THR A 28 2.69 5.60 -25.65
CA THR A 28 3.46 5.77 -26.89
C THR A 28 4.86 6.27 -26.53
N LYS A 29 5.86 5.40 -26.69
CA LYS A 29 7.24 5.68 -26.29
C LYS A 29 7.87 6.70 -27.24
N SER A 30 8.26 7.86 -26.72
CA SER A 30 9.19 8.76 -27.40
C SER A 30 10.60 8.20 -27.27
N ALA A 31 11.34 8.10 -28.39
CA ALA A 31 12.73 7.63 -28.41
C ALA A 31 13.70 8.45 -27.53
N ASN A 32 13.25 9.61 -27.02
CA ASN A 32 14.05 10.51 -26.17
C ASN A 32 13.83 10.32 -24.66
N GLU A 33 12.87 9.50 -24.21
CA GLU A 33 12.73 9.17 -22.79
C GLU A 33 13.75 8.10 -22.41
N LYS A 34 15.00 8.52 -22.20
CA LYS A 34 16.00 7.69 -21.57
C LYS A 34 15.44 7.22 -20.23
N ARG A 35 15.32 5.90 -20.04
CA ARG A 35 15.02 5.23 -18.77
C ARG A 35 15.95 5.78 -17.66
N THR A 36 15.51 6.76 -16.90
CA THR A 36 16.07 7.08 -15.59
C THR A 36 15.33 6.27 -14.54
N LEU A 37 15.29 4.94 -14.69
CA LEU A 37 14.62 4.01 -13.76
C LEU A 37 15.47 3.65 -12.52
N ARG A 38 16.52 4.43 -12.23
CA ARG A 38 17.36 4.26 -11.04
C ARG A 38 17.50 5.58 -10.30
N THR A 39 16.40 6.06 -9.75
CA THR A 39 16.46 7.03 -8.65
C THR A 39 16.62 6.23 -7.36
N VAL A 40 17.73 6.44 -6.67
CA VAL A 40 17.93 5.90 -5.32
C VAL A 40 16.90 6.57 -4.41
N ILE A 41 16.07 5.78 -3.76
CA ILE A 41 15.07 6.31 -2.81
C ILE A 41 15.79 6.67 -1.50
N PRO A 42 15.72 7.93 -1.04
CA PRO A 42 16.35 8.33 0.21
C PRO A 42 15.81 7.53 1.40
N LYS A 43 16.69 7.21 2.35
CA LYS A 43 16.32 6.49 3.60
C LYS A 43 16.02 7.42 4.78
N TYR A 44 16.09 8.73 4.57
CA TYR A 44 15.93 9.78 5.57
C TYR A 44 14.75 10.70 5.21
N TRP A 45 14.22 11.42 6.20
CA TRP A 45 13.16 12.39 6.00
C TRP A 45 13.66 13.59 5.21
N HIS A 46 12.85 14.09 4.27
CA HIS A 46 13.13 15.36 3.61
C HIS A 46 13.23 16.47 4.68
N PRO A 47 14.23 17.38 4.61
CA PRO A 47 14.40 18.44 5.61
C PRO A 47 13.20 19.40 5.71
N ASP A 48 12.36 19.44 4.68
CA ASP A 48 11.15 20.28 4.66
C ASP A 48 9.94 19.63 5.35
N LEU A 49 10.02 18.33 5.72
CA LEU A 49 8.97 17.68 6.49
C LEU A 49 9.03 18.13 7.97
N PRO A 50 7.87 18.25 8.64
CA PRO A 50 7.87 18.61 10.05
C PRO A 50 8.49 17.51 10.91
N ASN A 51 9.16 17.89 11.99
CA ASN A 51 9.80 16.94 12.93
C ASN A 51 8.79 16.02 13.65
N LYS A 52 7.51 16.38 13.63
CA LYS A 52 6.40 15.59 14.17
C LYS A 52 5.14 15.91 13.39
N THR A 53 4.30 14.90 13.20
CA THR A 53 2.89 15.11 12.84
C THR A 53 2.14 15.82 13.98
N THR A 54 1.10 16.56 13.62
CA THR A 54 0.17 17.20 14.56
C THR A 54 -1.21 16.52 14.58
N VAL A 55 -1.38 15.49 13.76
CA VAL A 55 -2.66 14.82 13.54
C VAL A 55 -2.57 13.33 13.89
N GLY A 56 -3.70 12.77 14.32
CA GLY A 56 -3.86 11.35 14.61
C GLY A 56 -4.85 10.69 13.66
N PHE A 57 -5.01 9.38 13.79
CA PHE A 57 -6.07 8.66 13.10
C PHE A 57 -7.34 8.66 13.95
N PRO A 58 -8.52 8.90 13.36
CA PRO A 58 -9.78 8.76 14.08
C PRO A 58 -9.97 7.31 14.53
N ASN A 59 -10.57 7.10 15.71
CA ASN A 59 -10.91 5.78 16.21
C ASN A 59 -12.43 5.70 16.44
N GLY A 60 -13.13 4.89 15.65
CA GLY A 60 -14.56 4.62 15.76
C GLY A 60 -14.92 3.60 16.86
N GLY A 61 -13.96 3.15 17.65
CA GLY A 61 -14.15 2.21 18.76
C GLY A 61 -13.22 1.02 18.65
N VAL A 62 -13.41 0.21 17.61
CA VAL A 62 -12.67 -1.04 17.37
C VAL A 62 -11.53 -0.89 16.36
N ASP A 63 -11.22 0.35 15.95
CA ASP A 63 -10.33 0.65 14.82
C ASP A 63 -8.86 0.83 15.22
N CYS A 64 -8.53 0.67 16.50
CA CYS A 64 -7.20 0.97 17.02
C CYS A 64 -6.11 0.10 16.38
N TYR A 65 -6.43 -1.14 15.98
CA TYR A 65 -5.49 -2.06 15.33
C TYR A 65 -4.99 -1.51 13.99
N ARG A 66 -5.89 -0.98 13.14
CA ARG A 66 -5.52 -0.38 11.86
C ARG A 66 -4.73 0.91 12.07
N ASN A 67 -5.13 1.74 13.04
CA ASN A 67 -4.44 3.00 13.33
C ASN A 67 -2.97 2.76 13.73
N VAL A 68 -2.69 1.73 14.53
CA VAL A 68 -1.31 1.37 14.91
C VAL A 68 -0.48 0.95 13.70
N VAL A 69 -1.06 0.17 12.77
CA VAL A 69 -0.38 -0.26 11.54
C VAL A 69 -0.05 0.93 10.64
N PHE A 70 -1.02 1.83 10.41
CA PHE A 70 -0.78 3.04 9.61
C PHE A 70 0.26 3.96 10.27
N GLN A 71 0.17 4.17 11.59
CA GLN A 71 1.18 4.92 12.34
C GLN A 71 2.59 4.34 12.13
N MET A 72 2.73 3.01 12.24
CA MET A 72 4.01 2.33 12.06
C MET A 72 4.59 2.57 10.66
N ILE A 73 3.84 2.30 9.60
CA ILE A 73 4.38 2.37 8.23
C ILE A 73 4.61 3.81 7.76
N LEU A 74 3.73 4.74 8.13
CA LEU A 74 3.81 6.13 7.68
C LEU A 74 4.93 6.90 8.39
N HIS A 75 5.49 6.35 9.48
CA HIS A 75 6.67 6.85 10.15
C HIS A 75 7.98 6.21 9.68
N MET A 76 7.98 5.43 8.59
CA MET A 76 9.19 4.91 7.97
C MET A 76 9.63 5.80 6.79
N PRO A 77 10.71 6.60 6.90
CA PRO A 77 11.09 7.55 5.85
C PRO A 77 11.33 6.90 4.49
N ILE A 78 11.95 5.72 4.45
CA ILE A 78 12.18 5.00 3.19
C ILE A 78 10.86 4.62 2.50
N PHE A 79 9.84 4.24 3.28
CA PHE A 79 8.55 3.85 2.75
C PHE A 79 7.76 5.07 2.27
N TYR A 80 7.74 6.14 3.06
CA TYR A 80 7.20 7.44 2.65
C TYR A 80 7.80 7.90 1.31
N ASN A 81 9.13 7.94 1.22
CA ASN A 81 9.82 8.37 0.01
C ASN A 81 9.52 7.45 -1.18
N TRP A 82 9.37 6.15 -0.94
CA TRP A 82 8.97 5.18 -1.96
C TRP A 82 7.54 5.40 -2.44
N LEU A 83 6.59 5.71 -1.56
CA LEU A 83 5.21 6.02 -1.92
C LEU A 83 5.13 7.23 -2.86
N LEU A 84 5.83 8.32 -2.53
CA LEU A 84 5.88 9.51 -3.38
C LEU A 84 6.47 9.18 -4.76
N TRP A 85 7.62 8.51 -4.75
CA TRP A 85 8.28 8.09 -5.98
C TRP A 85 7.35 7.21 -6.83
N TYR A 86 6.68 6.23 -6.22
CA TYR A 86 5.77 5.34 -6.94
C TYR A 86 4.62 6.12 -7.57
N LYS A 87 3.95 7.00 -6.80
CA LYS A 87 2.82 7.81 -7.29
C LYS A 87 3.22 8.62 -8.53
N GLU A 88 4.41 9.20 -8.55
CA GLU A 88 4.92 9.99 -9.68
C GLU A 88 5.34 9.17 -10.91
N HIS A 89 5.76 7.91 -10.74
CA HIS A 89 6.46 7.16 -11.79
C HIS A 89 5.68 5.98 -12.37
N HIS A 90 4.70 5.42 -11.65
CA HIS A 90 3.99 4.22 -12.08
C HIS A 90 2.96 4.48 -13.21
N ALA A 91 2.44 5.71 -13.28
CA ALA A 91 1.51 6.18 -14.31
C ALA A 91 2.20 7.19 -15.26
N PRO A 92 1.75 7.33 -16.52
CA PRO A 92 2.25 8.37 -17.41
C PRO A 92 2.02 9.78 -16.85
N LYS A 93 2.98 10.68 -17.06
CA LYS A 93 2.90 12.06 -16.56
C LYS A 93 1.64 12.75 -17.06
N GLY A 94 0.87 13.33 -16.14
CA GLY A 94 -0.39 14.02 -16.45
C GLY A 94 -1.60 13.08 -16.60
N GLN A 95 -1.45 11.79 -16.29
CA GLN A 95 -2.57 10.84 -16.20
C GLN A 95 -2.77 10.40 -14.75
N ASN A 96 -4.03 10.25 -14.36
CA ASN A 96 -4.40 9.71 -13.06
C ASN A 96 -4.20 8.18 -13.04
N CYS A 97 -3.89 7.63 -11.87
CA CYS A 97 -3.88 6.20 -11.66
C CYS A 97 -5.32 5.67 -11.65
N ASN A 98 -5.61 4.69 -12.50
CA ASN A 98 -6.91 4.00 -12.58
C ASN A 98 -6.73 2.47 -12.43
N LEU A 99 -5.69 2.06 -11.68
CA LEU A 99 -5.39 0.64 -11.45
C LEU A 99 -6.11 0.08 -10.22
N GLY A 100 -6.78 0.93 -9.45
CA GLY A 100 -7.70 0.52 -8.39
C GLY A 100 -9.10 0.31 -8.94
N SER A 101 -9.93 -0.35 -8.13
CA SER A 101 -11.36 -0.51 -8.36
C SER A 101 -12.14 -0.01 -7.15
N SER A 102 -13.28 0.61 -7.38
CA SER A 102 -14.22 1.05 -6.35
C SER A 102 -15.66 0.81 -6.81
N GLU A 103 -16.64 0.94 -5.92
CA GLU A 103 -18.07 0.81 -6.26
C GLU A 103 -18.51 1.82 -7.34
N GLU A 104 -17.82 2.97 -7.45
CA GLU A 104 -18.12 4.04 -8.42
C GLU A 104 -17.37 3.88 -9.75
N GLY A 105 -16.54 2.84 -9.89
CA GLY A 105 -15.72 2.57 -11.08
C GLY A 105 -14.21 2.63 -10.81
N PRO A 106 -13.40 2.88 -11.86
CA PRO A 106 -11.94 2.93 -11.74
C PRO A 106 -11.50 3.97 -10.69
N SER A 107 -10.52 3.59 -9.87
CA SER A 107 -10.01 4.42 -8.78
C SER A 107 -8.47 4.38 -8.71
N GLU A 108 -7.89 5.23 -7.86
CA GLU A 108 -6.46 5.14 -7.58
C GLU A 108 -6.12 3.79 -6.93
N CYS A 109 -4.99 3.19 -7.30
CA CYS A 109 -4.57 1.96 -6.62
C CYS A 109 -4.20 2.21 -5.16
N GLN A 110 -4.19 1.16 -4.36
CA GLN A 110 -3.91 1.21 -2.92
C GLN A 110 -2.57 1.88 -2.58
N VAL A 111 -1.56 1.76 -3.46
CA VAL A 111 -0.27 2.45 -3.27
C VAL A 111 -0.40 3.97 -3.46
N CYS A 112 -1.22 4.42 -4.41
CA CYS A 112 -1.48 5.85 -4.62
C CYS A 112 -2.34 6.45 -3.51
N GLN A 113 -3.34 5.70 -3.03
CA GLN A 113 -4.13 6.06 -1.85
C GLN A 113 -3.22 6.18 -0.61
N LEU A 114 -2.31 5.22 -0.38
CA LEU A 114 -1.32 5.32 0.69
C LEU A 114 -0.42 6.54 0.55
N ALA A 115 0.02 6.86 -0.67
CA ALA A 115 0.84 8.05 -0.91
C ALA A 115 0.08 9.36 -0.64
N GLU A 116 -1.22 9.43 -0.94
CA GLU A 116 -2.08 10.56 -0.60
C GLU A 116 -2.26 10.70 0.92
N ILE A 117 -2.65 9.61 1.59
CA ILE A 117 -2.79 9.57 3.06
C ILE A 117 -1.48 9.99 3.72
N SER A 118 -0.35 9.48 3.24
CA SER A 118 0.95 9.75 3.81
C SER A 118 1.35 11.21 3.73
N GLN A 119 1.16 11.87 2.57
CA GLN A 119 1.47 13.28 2.40
C GLN A 119 0.63 14.15 3.32
N ALA A 120 -0.69 14.00 3.24
CA ALA A 120 -1.62 14.85 3.97
C ALA A 120 -1.54 14.60 5.50
N TYR A 121 -1.22 13.38 5.93
CA TYR A 121 -0.94 13.04 7.32
C TYR A 121 0.26 13.83 7.88
N TRP A 122 1.32 13.97 7.09
CA TRP A 122 2.52 14.71 7.49
C TRP A 122 2.34 16.23 7.34
N GLU A 123 1.51 16.69 6.41
CA GLU A 123 1.12 18.11 6.26
C GLU A 123 0.16 18.58 7.37
N GLY A 124 -0.52 17.64 8.03
CA GLY A 124 -1.49 17.94 9.09
C GLY A 124 -2.88 18.29 8.57
N GLU A 125 -3.20 17.91 7.33
CA GLU A 125 -4.47 18.23 6.66
C GLU A 125 -5.54 17.16 6.91
N THR A 126 -6.07 17.06 8.13
CA THR A 126 -6.97 15.97 8.53
C THR A 126 -8.18 15.75 7.62
N GLU A 127 -8.80 16.81 7.08
CA GLU A 127 -10.03 16.70 6.30
C GLU A 127 -9.82 16.12 4.89
N SER A 128 -8.60 16.21 4.33
CA SER A 128 -8.35 15.81 2.94
C SER A 128 -8.13 14.30 2.78
N TRP A 129 -7.58 13.62 3.79
CA TRP A 129 -7.19 12.21 3.66
C TRP A 129 -8.06 11.21 4.41
N ILE A 130 -8.90 11.64 5.37
CA ILE A 130 -9.77 10.72 6.13
C ILE A 130 -10.63 9.86 5.19
N PRO A 131 -11.31 10.39 4.16
CA PRO A 131 -12.13 9.56 3.27
C PRO A 131 -11.31 8.49 2.53
N THR A 132 -10.11 8.86 2.04
CA THR A 132 -9.20 7.90 1.38
C THR A 132 -8.72 6.84 2.37
N PHE A 133 -8.39 7.22 3.61
CA PHE A 133 -8.01 6.29 4.68
C PHE A 133 -9.14 5.33 5.04
N GLU A 134 -10.36 5.83 5.25
CA GLU A 134 -11.53 5.01 5.57
C GLU A 134 -11.84 4.03 4.43
N SER A 135 -11.81 4.51 3.18
CA SER A 135 -12.03 3.69 1.99
C SER A 135 -11.00 2.56 1.87
N LEU A 136 -9.70 2.88 1.97
CA LEU A 136 -8.62 1.88 1.93
C LEU A 136 -8.72 0.91 3.11
N ALA A 137 -8.95 1.42 4.32
CA ALA A 137 -9.02 0.58 5.50
C ALA A 137 -10.20 -0.39 5.44
N HIS A 138 -11.34 0.07 4.94
CA HIS A 138 -12.54 -0.73 4.75
C HIS A 138 -12.36 -1.76 3.63
N SER A 139 -11.75 -1.40 2.50
CA SER A 139 -11.53 -2.34 1.40
C SER A 139 -10.63 -3.49 1.85
N LEU A 140 -9.53 -3.21 2.55
CA LEU A 140 -8.64 -4.22 3.11
C LEU A 140 -9.37 -5.16 4.07
N LEU A 141 -10.24 -4.61 4.92
CA LEU A 141 -10.98 -5.41 5.88
C LEU A 141 -12.06 -6.26 5.21
N GLN A 142 -12.76 -5.73 4.20
CA GLN A 142 -13.76 -6.48 3.45
C GLN A 142 -13.13 -7.63 2.67
N ASP A 143 -12.00 -7.41 2.01
CA ASP A 143 -11.31 -8.45 1.24
C ASP A 143 -10.78 -9.58 2.14
N TRP A 144 -10.32 -9.23 3.35
CA TRP A 144 -9.75 -10.19 4.29
C TRP A 144 -10.77 -10.87 5.21
N LYS A 145 -11.59 -10.08 5.90
CA LYS A 145 -12.56 -10.50 6.93
C LYS A 145 -13.84 -9.68 6.82
N PRO A 146 -14.75 -10.00 5.88
CA PRO A 146 -16.00 -9.26 5.66
C PRO A 146 -16.89 -9.11 6.92
N GLY A 147 -16.86 -10.10 7.82
CA GLY A 147 -17.59 -10.07 9.10
C GLY A 147 -16.87 -9.33 10.24
N GLY A 148 -15.67 -8.79 9.99
CA GLY A 148 -14.79 -8.19 10.99
C GLY A 148 -15.01 -6.69 11.23
N VAL A 149 -15.88 -6.04 10.45
CA VAL A 149 -16.07 -4.57 10.40
C VAL A 149 -16.32 -3.92 11.77
N ASP A 150 -17.06 -4.59 12.65
CA ASP A 150 -17.42 -4.10 13.97
C ASP A 150 -16.64 -4.77 15.11
N SER A 151 -15.46 -5.32 14.82
CA SER A 151 -14.65 -6.06 15.81
C SER A 151 -13.17 -5.73 15.73
N GLU A 152 -12.51 -5.71 16.89
CA GLU A 152 -11.05 -5.58 16.97
C GLU A 152 -10.38 -6.74 16.23
N GLN A 153 -9.31 -6.45 15.50
CA GLN A 153 -8.49 -7.43 14.80
C GLN A 153 -7.06 -7.44 15.34
N ASP A 154 -6.31 -8.47 14.95
CA ASP A 154 -4.87 -8.52 15.21
C ASP A 154 -4.13 -7.52 14.28
N PRO A 155 -3.34 -6.57 14.83
CA PRO A 155 -2.59 -5.60 14.03
C PRO A 155 -1.53 -6.24 13.13
N ALA A 156 -0.92 -7.36 13.54
CA ALA A 156 0.08 -8.05 12.72
C ALA A 156 -0.58 -8.73 11.51
N GLU A 157 -1.72 -9.41 11.71
CA GLU A 157 -2.48 -9.97 10.60
C GLU A 157 -2.96 -8.85 9.64
N TYR A 158 -3.46 -7.73 10.17
CA TYR A 158 -3.86 -6.60 9.35
C TYR A 158 -2.69 -5.99 8.56
N PHE A 159 -1.50 -5.94 9.15
CA PHE A 159 -0.29 -5.49 8.45
C PHE A 159 0.09 -6.44 7.30
N GLU A 160 -0.06 -7.75 7.47
CA GLU A 160 0.19 -8.71 6.39
C GLU A 160 -0.76 -8.48 5.21
N GLU A 161 -2.04 -8.23 5.46
CA GLU A 161 -3.02 -7.94 4.41
C GLU A 161 -2.74 -6.62 3.71
N LEU A 162 -2.41 -5.58 4.46
CA LEU A 162 -1.95 -4.31 3.89
C LEU A 162 -0.71 -4.50 3.01
N PHE A 163 0.25 -5.31 3.47
CA PHE A 163 1.46 -5.61 2.70
C PHE A 163 1.16 -6.40 1.42
N LYS A 164 0.25 -7.38 1.47
CA LYS A 164 -0.22 -8.11 0.29
C LYS A 164 -0.87 -7.16 -0.72
N ALA A 165 -1.75 -6.26 -0.26
CA ALA A 165 -2.39 -5.26 -1.11
C ALA A 165 -1.37 -4.31 -1.76
N ILE A 166 -0.40 -3.80 -0.99
CA ILE A 166 0.70 -2.98 -1.54
C ILE A 166 1.46 -3.75 -2.62
N ARG A 167 1.81 -5.01 -2.36
CA ARG A 167 2.58 -5.85 -3.29
C ARG A 167 1.81 -6.12 -4.57
N HIS A 168 0.52 -6.45 -4.46
CA HIS A 168 -0.37 -6.70 -5.59
C HIS A 168 -0.54 -5.44 -6.46
N SER A 169 -0.74 -4.29 -5.83
CA SER A 169 -0.99 -3.02 -6.51
C SER A 169 0.28 -2.31 -7.00
N THR A 170 1.46 -2.85 -6.67
CA THR A 170 2.73 -2.38 -7.21
C THR A 170 3.00 -3.03 -8.55
N LYS A 171 3.21 -2.23 -9.61
CA LYS A 171 3.58 -2.77 -10.93
C LYS A 171 4.81 -3.69 -10.85
N PRO A 172 4.81 -4.87 -11.51
CA PRO A 172 5.92 -5.84 -11.41
C PRO A 172 7.30 -5.24 -11.72
N MET A 173 7.37 -4.31 -12.68
CA MET A 173 8.62 -3.64 -13.06
C MET A 173 9.20 -2.70 -11.97
N MET A 174 8.45 -2.44 -10.90
CA MET A 174 8.81 -1.56 -9.79
C MET A 174 9.09 -2.32 -8.49
N HIS A 175 8.89 -3.64 -8.45
CA HIS A 175 9.25 -4.48 -7.29
C HIS A 175 10.75 -4.46 -6.99
N VAL A 176 11.60 -4.22 -8.00
CA VAL A 176 13.07 -4.33 -7.91
C VAL A 176 13.74 -3.16 -7.17
N ILE A 177 13.04 -2.06 -6.93
CA ILE A 177 13.66 -0.87 -6.31
C ILE A 177 13.90 -1.06 -4.81
N LEU A 178 13.21 -2.00 -4.16
CA LEU A 178 13.42 -2.31 -2.74
C LEU A 178 14.59 -3.28 -2.47
N SER A 179 15.22 -3.86 -3.50
CA SER A 179 16.19 -4.95 -3.33
C SER A 179 17.67 -4.58 -3.52
N LEU A 180 18.04 -3.29 -3.56
CA LEU A 180 19.44 -2.89 -3.76
C LEU A 180 19.98 -2.03 -2.60
N SER A 181 20.63 -2.70 -1.65
CA SER A 181 21.76 -2.13 -0.90
C SER A 181 23.06 -2.46 -1.65
N PRO A 182 24.13 -1.65 -1.49
CA PRO A 182 25.27 -1.63 -2.40
C PRO A 182 26.13 -2.90 -2.28
N THR A 183 26.71 -3.32 -3.39
CA THR A 183 27.94 -4.12 -3.37
C THR A 183 29.01 -3.33 -2.64
N GLU A 184 29.54 -3.91 -1.57
CA GLU A 184 30.76 -3.46 -0.90
C GLU A 184 31.91 -3.47 -1.92
N ASP A 185 32.59 -2.33 -2.07
CA ASP A 185 33.94 -2.22 -2.65
C ASP A 185 34.91 -1.86 -1.52
#